data_AF-A0A2G6RAC4-F1
#
_entry.id   AF-A0A2G6RAC4-F1
#
_cell.length_a   1.000
_cell.length_b   1.000
_cell.length_c   1.000
_cell.angle_alpha   90.00
_cell.angle_beta   90.00
_cell.angle_gamma   90.00
#
_symmetry.space_group_name_H-M   'P 1'
#
loop_
_entity.id
_entity.type
_entity.pdbx_description
1 polymer ?
#
loop_
_entity_poly.entity_id
_entity_poly.type
_entity_poly.pdbx_seq_one_letter_code
_entity_poly.pdbx_strand_id
1 'polypeptide(L)' 'MNFVEDLKWREMLHDVTPGTEEQLQKEMTAAYIGFDPTSDSLHVGSFA' A
#
# COMPACT_ATOMS: atom_id res chain seq x y z
N MET A 1 10.36 -11.38 7.66
CA MET A 1 9.39 -10.29 7.89
C MET A 1 8.62 -10.14 6.59
N ASN A 2 7.32 -10.43 6.62
CA ASN A 2 6.46 -10.45 5.45
C ASN A 2 5.75 -9.09 5.37
N PHE A 3 5.92 -8.38 4.25
CA PHE A 3 5.40 -7.03 4.06
C PHE A 3 3.88 -6.95 4.27
N VAL A 4 3.13 -7.95 3.78
CA VAL A 4 1.66 -7.98 3.92
C VAL A 4 1.26 -8.24 5.37
N GLU A 5 1.98 -9.12 6.09
CA GLU A 5 1.73 -9.34 7.52
C GLU A 5 2.01 -8.10 8.37
N ASP A 6 3.05 -7.34 8.04
CA ASP A 6 3.37 -6.09 8.76
C ASP A 6 2.25 -5.05 8.58
N LEU A 7 1.73 -4.90 7.35
CA LEU A 7 0.60 -3.99 7.09
C LEU A 7 -0.68 -4.45 7.79
N LYS A 8 -0.96 -5.76 7.83
CA LYS A 8 -2.08 -6.34 8.60
C LYS A 8 -1.92 -6.03 10.10
N TRP A 9 -0.73 -6.24 10.68
CA TRP A 9 -0.47 -5.99 12.10
C TRP A 9 -0.60 -4.51 12.47
N ARG A 10 -0.26 -3.60 11.56
CA ARG A 10 -0.44 -2.15 11.72
C ARG A 10 -1.87 -1.66 11.46
N GLU A 11 -2.78 -2.56 11.09
CA GLU A 11 -4.14 -2.22 10.65
C GLU A 11 -4.17 -1.28 9.42
N MET A 12 -3.13 -1.33 8.57
CA MET A 12 -3.00 -0.51 7.36
C MET A 12 -3.49 -1.22 6.08
N LEU A 13 -3.80 -2.52 6.16
CA LEU A 13 -4.31 -3.28 5.01
C LEU A 13 -5.85 -3.32 5.04
N HIS A 14 -6.48 -2.62 4.11
CA HIS A 14 -7.95 -2.61 3.97
C HIS A 14 -8.46 -3.73 3.07
N ASP A 15 -7.84 -3.93 1.91
CA ASP A 15 -8.21 -4.96 0.95
C ASP A 15 -6.96 -5.39 0.15
N VAL A 16 -7.01 -6.58 -0.44
CA VAL A 16 -5.92 -7.16 -1.23
C VAL A 16 -6.45 -8.14 -2.27
N THR A 17 -5.96 -8.02 -3.50
CA THR A 17 -6.30 -8.97 -4.57
C THR A 17 -5.67 -10.35 -4.29
N PRO A 18 -6.38 -11.47 -4.53
CA PRO A 18 -5.79 -12.81 -4.40
C PRO A 18 -4.50 -12.96 -5.21
N GLY A 19 -3.47 -13.61 -4.63
CA GLY A 19 -2.17 -13.79 -5.30
C GLY A 19 -1.15 -12.68 -5.06
N THR A 20 -1.56 -11.54 -4.48
CA THR A 20 -0.66 -10.39 -4.27
C THR A 20 0.45 -10.71 -3.27
N GLU A 21 0.14 -11.42 -2.19
CA GLU A 21 1.12 -11.77 -1.15
C GLU A 21 2.19 -12.73 -1.71
N GLU A 22 1.76 -13.72 -2.48
CA GLU A 22 2.65 -14.67 -3.15
C GLU A 22 3.57 -13.98 -4.17
N GLN A 23 3.04 -13.01 -4.94
CA GLN A 23 3.84 -12.22 -5.88
C GLN A 23 4.90 -11.38 -5.16
N LEU A 24 4.52 -10.70 -4.07
CA LEU A 24 5.44 -9.85 -3.28
C LEU A 24 6.50 -10.66 -2.54
N GLN A 25 6.22 -11.93 -2.21
CA GLN A 25 7.21 -12.85 -1.65
C GLN A 25 8.14 -13.46 -2.72
N LYS A 26 7.65 -13.62 -3.95
CA LYS A 26 8.40 -14.24 -5.05
C LYS A 26 9.50 -13.33 -5.58
N GLU A 27 9.21 -12.05 -5.79
CA GLU A 27 10.15 -11.11 -6.40
C GLU A 27 9.86 -9.64 -6.07
N MET A 28 10.87 -8.80 -6.26
CA MET A 28 10.73 -7.36 -6.15
C MET A 28 9.72 -6.86 -7.20
N THR A 29 8.66 -6.22 -6.74
CA THR A 29 7.55 -5.76 -7.58
C THR A 29 7.45 -4.25 -7.51
N ALA A 30 7.39 -3.58 -8.67
CA ALA A 30 7.14 -2.15 -8.72
C ALA A 30 5.68 -1.83 -8.36
N ALA A 31 5.46 -0.79 -7.57
CA ALA A 31 4.14 -0.32 -7.16
C ALA A 31 4.03 1.20 -7.39
N TYR A 32 2.80 1.72 -7.41
CA TYR A 32 2.53 3.15 -7.54
C TYR A 32 1.34 3.56 -6.68
N ILE A 33 1.27 4.84 -6.33
CA ILE A 33 0.14 5.48 -5.64
C ILE A 33 -0.21 6.74 -6.43
N GLY A 34 -1.50 6.96 -6.69
CA GLY A 34 -2.01 8.13 -7.40
C GLY A 34 -2.44 9.25 -6.44
N PHE A 35 -2.08 10.48 -6.77
CA PHE A 35 -2.57 11.69 -6.10
C PHE A 35 -3.10 12.66 -7.14
N ASP A 36 -4.36 13.05 -7.00
CA ASP A 36 -4.95 14.09 -7.85
C ASP A 36 -4.61 15.49 -7.29
N PRO A 37 -4.26 16.48 -8.14
CA PRO A 37 -3.90 17.84 -7.72
C PRO A 37 -5.15 18.66 -7.38
N THR A 38 -5.82 18.30 -6.27
CA THR A 38 -7.08 18.91 -5.84
C THR A 38 -6.91 20.21 -5.04
N SER A 39 -5.68 20.56 -4.66
CA SER A 39 -5.34 21.73 -3.85
C SER A 39 -3.87 22.13 -4.07
N ASP A 40 -3.50 23.32 -3.60
CA ASP A 40 -2.13 23.85 -3.65
C ASP A 40 -1.14 23.05 -2.78
N SER A 41 -1.64 22.20 -1.87
CA SER A 41 -0.85 21.31 -1.01
C SER A 41 -1.64 20.07 -0.60
N LEU A 42 -0.92 18.99 -0.28
CA LEU A 42 -1.46 17.83 0.44
C LEU A 42 -1.79 18.18 1.89
N HIS A 43 -2.63 17.35 2.52
CA HIS A 43 -2.94 17.43 3.95
C HIS A 43 -2.78 16.04 4.59
N VAL A 44 -2.97 15.95 5.91
CA VAL A 44 -2.75 14.69 6.67
C VAL A 44 -3.51 13.48 6.13
N GLY A 45 -4.68 13.70 5.51
CA GLY A 45 -5.48 12.61 4.91
C GLY A 45 -4.86 12.00 3.66
N SER A 46 -3.88 12.65 3.04
CA SER A 46 -3.11 12.11 1.90
C SER A 46 -2.00 11.14 2.33
N PHE A 47 -1.68 11.07 3.63
CA PHE A 47 -0.60 10.24 4.17
C PHE A 47 -1.12 9.05 5.00
N ALA A 48 -2.41 8.73 4.84
CA ALA A 48 -3.03 7.56 5.45
C ALA A 48 -2.60 6.27 4.73
#